data_AF-A0A7C4TWB1-F1
#
_entry.id   AF-A0A7C4TWB1-F1
#
_cell.length_a   1.000
_cell.length_b   1.000
_cell.length_c   1.000
_cell.angle_alpha   90.00
_cell.angle_beta   90.00
_cell.angle_gamma   90.00
#
_symmetry.space_group_name_H-M   'P 1'
#
loop_
_entity.id
_entity.type
_entity.pdbx_description
1 polymer ?
#
loop_
_entity_poly.entity_id
_entity_poly.type
_entity_poly.pdbx_seq_one_letter_code
_entity_poly.pdbx_strand_id
1 'polypeptide(L)'
;MAERVVMRRSKGWRKPANTVYVGRPTRWSNPFRPGAEHPEHGRPMSREEAVALYRKALTRPKSALNARLDPRCTVDAVKRELAGRNLACWCSLDGPCHADVLLDVANR
;
A
#
# COMPACT_ATOMS: atom_id res chain seq x y z
N MET A 1 -6.62 -10.90 -14.12
CA MET A 1 -6.02 -9.61 -13.73
C MET A 1 -5.90 -9.60 -12.21
N ALA A 2 -4.87 -8.98 -11.65
CA ALA A 2 -4.72 -8.86 -10.20
C ALA A 2 -5.59 -7.70 -9.69
N GLU A 3 -6.34 -7.92 -8.61
CA GLU A 3 -7.36 -6.98 -8.14
C GLU A 3 -7.12 -6.54 -6.70
N ARG A 4 -7.62 -5.34 -6.39
CA ARG A 4 -7.69 -4.83 -5.02
C ARG A 4 -8.89 -5.41 -4.30
N VAL A 5 -8.66 -5.94 -3.10
CA VAL A 5 -9.69 -6.53 -2.25
C VAL A 5 -9.84 -5.71 -0.96
N VAL A 6 -11.07 -5.49 -0.53
CA VAL A 6 -11.35 -4.92 0.80
C VAL A 6 -11.52 -6.04 1.82
N MET A 7 -10.75 -6.00 2.89
CA MET A 7 -10.90 -6.87 4.04
C MET A 7 -12.24 -6.59 4.74
N ARG A 8 -12.96 -7.64 5.12
CA ARG A 8 -14.23 -7.54 5.85
C ARG A 8 -14.21 -8.44 7.09
N ARG A 9 -14.95 -8.04 8.12
CA ARG A 9 -15.19 -8.85 9.35
C ARG A 9 -16.61 -9.41 9.42
N SER A 10 -17.41 -9.21 8.39
CA SER A 10 -18.79 -9.72 8.33
C SER A 10 -18.80 -11.25 8.42
N LYS A 11 -19.75 -11.79 9.19
CA LYS A 11 -19.94 -13.24 9.35
C LYS A 11 -20.01 -13.93 7.99
N GLY A 12 -19.28 -15.04 7.84
CA GLY A 12 -19.24 -15.82 6.60
C GLY A 12 -18.28 -15.28 5.52
N TRP A 13 -17.75 -14.06 5.64
CA TRP A 13 -16.77 -13.57 4.68
C TRP A 13 -15.48 -14.40 4.74
N ARG A 14 -14.94 -14.66 3.55
CA ARG A 14 -13.65 -15.32 3.36
C ARG A 14 -12.82 -14.49 2.41
N LYS A 15 -11.55 -14.32 2.77
CA LYS A 15 -10.58 -13.68 1.88
C LYS A 15 -10.51 -14.51 0.59
N PRO A 16 -10.68 -13.92 -0.60
CA PRO A 16 -10.60 -14.66 -1.85
C PRO A 16 -9.27 -15.42 -1.98
N ALA A 17 -9.29 -16.52 -2.74
CA ALA A 17 -8.07 -17.24 -3.08
C ALA A 17 -7.05 -16.30 -3.76
N ASN A 18 -5.77 -16.66 -3.71
CA ASN A 18 -4.67 -15.89 -4.31
C ASN A 18 -4.59 -14.42 -3.82
N THR A 19 -5.06 -14.13 -2.59
CA THR A 19 -5.07 -12.77 -2.04
C THR A 19 -4.06 -12.59 -0.91
N VAL A 20 -3.11 -11.66 -1.08
CA VAL A 20 -2.13 -11.27 -0.06
C VAL A 20 -2.67 -10.10 0.75
N TYR A 21 -2.60 -10.20 2.07
CA TYR A 21 -2.91 -9.06 2.93
C TYR A 21 -1.71 -8.11 2.97
N VAL A 22 -1.95 -6.83 2.66
CA VAL A 22 -0.92 -5.78 2.60
C VAL A 22 -1.16 -4.66 3.63
N GLY A 23 -2.15 -4.82 4.50
CA GLY A 23 -2.41 -3.87 5.59
C GLY A 23 -1.37 -3.95 6.71
N ARG A 24 -1.55 -3.15 7.76
CA ARG A 24 -0.70 -3.22 8.96
C ARG A 24 -0.90 -4.56 9.71
N PRO A 25 0.15 -5.13 10.34
CA PRO A 25 1.53 -4.64 10.43
C PRO A 25 2.48 -5.29 9.39
N THR A 26 2.01 -5.54 8.16
CA THR A 26 2.88 -6.16 7.14
C THR A 26 3.93 -5.18 6.62
N ARG A 27 5.03 -5.71 6.06
CA ARG A 27 6.07 -4.91 5.39
C ARG A 27 5.54 -4.12 4.19
N TRP A 28 4.41 -4.53 3.62
CA TRP A 28 3.74 -3.87 2.50
C TRP A 28 2.84 -2.72 2.93
N SER A 29 2.72 -2.45 4.24
CA SER A 29 1.83 -1.43 4.75
C SER A 29 2.31 -0.01 4.42
N ASN A 30 1.37 0.91 4.27
CA ASN A 30 1.68 2.33 4.14
C ASN A 30 2.04 2.92 5.53
N PRO A 31 3.27 3.46 5.73
CA PRO A 31 3.64 4.15 6.96
C PRO A 31 3.03 5.57 7.05
N PHE A 32 2.65 6.17 5.93
CA PHE A 32 2.00 7.48 5.87
C PHE A 32 0.52 7.32 6.21
N ARG A 33 0.03 8.10 7.19
CA ARG A 33 -1.32 7.97 7.74
C ARG A 33 -2.12 9.23 7.44
N PRO A 34 -3.32 9.12 6.85
CA PRO A 34 -4.23 10.26 6.74
C PRO A 34 -4.46 10.87 8.12
N GLY A 35 -4.45 12.20 8.21
CA GLY A 35 -4.53 12.96 9.45
C GLY A 35 -3.19 13.19 10.17
N ALA A 36 -2.11 12.48 9.81
CA ALA A 36 -0.78 12.76 10.32
C ALA A 36 -0.14 13.95 9.58
N GLU A 37 0.86 14.57 10.18
CA GLU A 37 1.56 15.72 9.60
C GLU A 37 2.27 15.37 8.29
N HIS A 38 1.97 16.11 7.21
CA HIS A 38 2.64 15.97 5.92
C HIS A 38 4.08 16.49 6.00
N PRO A 39 5.08 15.72 5.54
CA PRO A 39 6.50 16.07 5.70
C PRO A 39 6.94 17.33 4.95
N GLU A 40 6.17 17.78 3.96
CA GLU A 40 6.52 18.96 3.14
C GLU A 40 5.92 20.26 3.68
N HIS A 41 4.66 20.24 4.13
CA HIS A 41 3.92 21.46 4.46
C HIS A 41 3.38 21.49 5.89
N GLY A 42 3.63 20.46 6.71
CA GLY A 42 3.30 20.46 8.13
C GLY A 42 1.80 20.42 8.48
N ARG A 43 0.91 20.19 7.50
CA ARG A 43 -0.55 20.10 7.74
C ARG A 43 -1.01 18.64 7.72
N PRO A 44 -2.16 18.30 8.32
CA PRO A 44 -2.71 16.94 8.26
C PRO A 44 -2.85 16.48 6.81
N MET A 45 -2.24 15.34 6.48
CA MET A 45 -2.28 14.80 5.13
C MET A 45 -3.63 14.12 4.85
N SER A 46 -4.12 14.31 3.63
CA SER A 46 -5.24 13.58 3.04
C SER A 46 -4.87 12.11 2.75
N ARG A 47 -5.87 11.33 2.36
CA ARG A 47 -5.68 9.94 1.94
C ARG A 47 -4.89 9.84 0.65
N GLU A 48 -5.14 10.77 -0.26
CA GLU A 48 -4.49 10.94 -1.56
C GLU A 48 -3.01 11.23 -1.35
N GLU A 49 -2.68 12.19 -0.47
CA GLU A 49 -1.30 12.54 -0.14
C GLU A 49 -0.55 11.37 0.53
N ALA A 50 -1.19 10.66 1.47
CA ALA A 50 -0.58 9.50 2.10
C ALA A 50 -0.23 8.40 1.08
N VAL A 51 -1.09 8.16 0.09
CA VAL A 51 -0.83 7.18 -0.99
C VAL A 51 0.23 7.71 -1.97
N ALA A 52 0.23 9.01 -2.27
CA ALA A 52 1.24 9.64 -3.11
C ALA A 52 2.64 9.59 -2.48
N LEU A 53 2.75 9.86 -1.17
CA LEU A 53 3.99 9.71 -0.40
C LEU A 53 4.47 8.26 -0.41
N TYR A 54 3.56 7.29 -0.26
CA TYR A 54 3.91 5.88 -0.32
C TYR A 54 4.49 5.48 -1.68
N ARG A 55 3.85 5.89 -2.78
CA ARG A 55 4.38 5.68 -4.13
C ARG A 55 5.75 6.31 -4.29
N LYS A 56 5.92 7.59 -3.89
CA LYS A 56 7.21 8.29 -3.96
C LYS A 56 8.28 7.52 -3.16
N ALA A 57 7.97 7.11 -1.94
CA ALA A 57 8.90 6.38 -1.07
C ALA A 57 9.32 5.02 -1.67
N LEU A 58 8.40 4.31 -2.32
CA LEU A 58 8.67 2.99 -2.89
C LEU A 58 9.44 3.08 -4.21
N THR A 59 9.10 4.02 -5.09
CA THR A 59 9.60 4.03 -6.47
C THR A 59 10.72 5.03 -6.74
N ARG A 60 11.01 5.96 -5.82
CA ARG A 60 12.14 6.88 -5.95
C ARG A 60 13.29 6.43 -5.05
N PRO A 61 14.38 5.86 -5.61
CA PRO A 61 15.55 5.50 -4.83
C PRO A 61 16.20 6.74 -4.20
N LYS A 62 16.84 6.57 -3.03
CA LYS A 62 17.62 7.61 -2.31
C LYS A 62 16.82 8.85 -1.86
N SER A 63 15.50 8.76 -1.74
CA SER A 63 14.70 9.80 -1.08
C SER A 63 14.74 9.65 0.44
N ALA A 64 14.63 10.77 1.18
CA ALA A 64 14.47 10.73 2.64
C ALA A 64 13.23 9.92 3.07
N LEU A 65 12.24 9.77 2.18
CA LEU A 65 11.03 8.98 2.43
C LEU A 65 11.28 7.47 2.45
N ASN A 66 12.36 6.97 1.83
CA ASN A 66 12.68 5.53 1.84
C ASN A 66 12.85 5.00 3.27
N ALA A 67 13.42 5.82 4.18
CA ALA A 67 13.64 5.46 5.58
C ALA A 67 12.33 5.24 6.37
N ARG A 68 11.16 5.63 5.80
CA ARG A 68 9.85 5.37 6.41
C ARG A 68 9.31 3.98 6.09
N LEU A 69 9.79 3.34 5.02
CA LEU A 69 9.34 2.01 4.61
C LEU A 69 10.00 0.92 5.45
N ASP A 70 9.36 -0.25 5.50
CA ASP A 70 10.08 -1.47 5.91
C ASP A 70 11.25 -1.70 4.93
N PRO A 71 12.49 -1.94 5.39
CA PRO A 71 13.65 -2.12 4.51
C PRO A 71 13.48 -3.27 3.50
N ARG A 72 12.57 -4.21 3.76
CA ARG A 72 12.26 -5.34 2.88
C ARG A 72 11.18 -5.01 1.86
N CYS A 73 10.56 -3.83 1.93
CA CYS A 73 9.60 -3.31 0.96
C CYS A 73 10.34 -2.60 -0.17
N THR A 74 10.93 -3.38 -1.07
CA THR A 74 11.61 -2.87 -2.27
C THR A 74 10.76 -3.13 -3.51
N VAL A 75 11.03 -2.40 -4.60
CA VAL A 75 10.37 -2.64 -5.90
C VAL A 75 10.57 -4.08 -6.36
N ASP A 76 11.77 -4.64 -6.23
CA ASP A 76 12.06 -6.03 -6.62
C ASP A 76 11.28 -7.03 -5.78
N ALA A 77 11.16 -6.80 -4.46
CA ALA A 77 10.37 -7.66 -3.59
C ALA A 77 8.88 -7.60 -3.94
N VAL A 78 8.37 -6.41 -4.28
CA VAL A 78 6.98 -6.22 -4.75
C VAL A 78 6.75 -7.01 -6.04
N LYS A 79 7.61 -6.86 -7.05
CA LYS A 79 7.48 -7.59 -8.32
C LYS A 79 7.58 -9.10 -8.13
N ARG A 80 8.57 -9.58 -7.40
CA ARG A 80 8.79 -11.02 -7.21
C ARG A 80 7.66 -11.69 -6.43
N GLU A 81 7.10 -11.02 -5.44
CA GLU A 81 6.21 -11.69 -4.47
C GLU A 81 4.74 -11.34 -4.61
N LEU A 82 4.41 -10.22 -5.26
CA LEU A 82 3.03 -9.75 -5.43
C LEU A 82 2.53 -9.81 -6.88
N ALA A 83 3.38 -10.06 -7.87
CA ALA A 83 2.95 -10.20 -9.27
C ALA A 83 1.88 -11.29 -9.40
N GLY A 84 0.81 -10.96 -10.13
CA GLY A 84 -0.34 -11.87 -10.34
C GLY A 84 -1.19 -12.17 -9.10
N ARG A 85 -0.94 -11.53 -7.95
CA ARG A 85 -1.73 -11.73 -6.72
C ARG A 85 -2.72 -10.60 -6.47
N ASN A 86 -3.90 -10.96 -5.95
CA ASN A 86 -4.84 -9.97 -5.44
C ASN A 86 -4.29 -9.37 -4.13
N LEU A 87 -4.53 -8.08 -3.89
CA LEU A 87 -4.00 -7.39 -2.71
C LEU A 87 -5.14 -6.89 -1.82
N ALA A 88 -5.16 -7.37 -0.56
CA ALA A 88 -6.18 -7.02 0.41
C ALA A 88 -5.73 -5.94 1.40
N CYS A 89 -6.57 -4.92 1.57
CA CYS A 89 -6.43 -3.87 2.58
C CYS A 89 -7.78 -3.56 3.24
N TRP A 90 -7.79 -2.80 4.33
CA TRP A 90 -9.02 -2.34 5.00
C TRP A 90 -9.62 -1.06 4.38
N CYS A 91 -8.88 -0.36 3.50
CA CYS A 91 -9.35 0.87 2.88
C CYS A 91 -10.56 0.61 1.95
N SER A 92 -11.60 1.45 2.03
CA SER A 92 -12.76 1.40 1.11
C SER A 92 -12.34 1.52 -0.35
N LEU A 93 -13.03 0.83 -1.27
CA LEU A 93 -12.81 0.93 -2.71
C LEU A 93 -13.05 2.36 -3.24
N ASP A 94 -13.86 3.14 -2.54
CA ASP A 94 -14.06 4.56 -2.84
C ASP A 94 -12.82 5.34 -2.35
N GLY A 95 -11.88 5.54 -3.29
CA GLY A 95 -10.67 6.33 -3.10
C GLY A 95 -9.37 5.53 -3.07
N PRO A 96 -8.22 6.23 -3.07
CA PRO A 96 -6.91 5.65 -3.30
C PRO A 96 -6.47 4.75 -2.15
N CYS A 97 -5.68 3.72 -2.46
CA CYS A 97 -5.05 2.87 -1.46
C CYS A 97 -3.62 2.53 -1.86
N HIS A 98 -2.79 2.23 -0.87
CA HIS A 98 -1.44 1.74 -1.13
C HIS A 98 -1.42 0.37 -1.82
N ALA A 99 -2.49 -0.42 -1.69
CA ALA A 99 -2.67 -1.65 -2.46
C ALA A 99 -2.71 -1.36 -3.97
N ASP A 100 -3.27 -0.23 -4.40
CA ASP A 100 -3.29 0.17 -5.82
C ASP A 100 -1.86 0.47 -6.31
N VAL A 101 -1.05 1.12 -5.48
CA VAL A 101 0.38 1.37 -5.78
C VAL A 101 1.14 0.05 -5.91
N LEU A 102 0.90 -0.90 -5.01
CA LEU A 102 1.57 -2.21 -5.05
C LEU A 102 1.14 -3.04 -6.27
N LEU A 103 -0.14 -3.04 -6.62
CA LEU A 103 -0.64 -3.71 -7.84
C LEU A 103 0.02 -3.13 -9.10
N ASP A 104 0.10 -1.81 -9.17
CA ASP A 104 0.71 -1.07 -10.27
C ASP A 104 2.21 -1.39 -10.40
N VAL A 105 2.96 -1.41 -9.29
CA VAL A 105 4.39 -1.74 -9.30
C VAL A 105 4.63 -3.22 -9.59
N ALA A 106 3.78 -4.12 -9.10
CA ALA A 106 3.97 -5.56 -9.22
C ALA A 106 3.72 -6.10 -10.64
N ASN A 107 2.88 -5.43 -11.43
CA ASN A 107 2.44 -5.90 -12.75
C ASN A 107 2.89 -5.00 -13.92
N ARG A 108 3.95 -4.20 -13.70
CA ARG A 108 4.64 -3.40 -14.71
C ARG A 108 6.05 -3.93 -14.98
#